data_AF-A0A157ZV06-F1
#
_entry.id   AF-A0A157ZV06-F1
#
_cell.length_a   1.000
_cell.length_b   1.000
_cell.length_c   1.000
_cell.angle_alpha   90.00
_cell.angle_beta   90.00
_cell.angle_gamma   90.00
#
_symmetry.space_group_name_H-M   'P 1'
#
loop_
_entity.id
_entity.type
_entity.pdbx_description
1 polymer ?
#
loop_
_entity_poly.entity_id
_entity_poly.type
_entity_poly.pdbx_seq_one_letter_code
_entity_poly.pdbx_strand_id
1 'polypeptide(L)'
;MENIGYVFAFANSALLGVVHVGNTKRSPTERAMELSNAMGMSSPFIVAYAQLFEDCEEGERFVRSQLKRKGYQGAELIQAPVTEAVKAILRAPGALNEQDLDTSSPEHSWPDAEKDDALESLQIQPWTDVFEEALGHYYGTGSHLEDRAEAYRLFQKAASLGCPSAYSFLGTMNRYGSGVRENEKKALEYLKEGARIGSVVCYFEMADFFIHAGHRENAEKCASLFVEKFSHQIVDGVFLTDSEVDKIHSACAFLVYHKLRNGIVIPPSLRGFMAGNASYLKDSSQEFLKLSMQHSDESAVSTWRDAVDLIDSLLLNSEVLAA
;
A
#
# COMPACT_ATOMS: atom_id res chain seq x y z
N MET A 1 22.81 -29.66 14.68
CA MET A 1 23.08 -28.45 15.48
C MET A 1 22.07 -27.45 15.00
N GLU A 2 21.10 -27.13 15.83
CA GLU A 2 20.10 -26.10 15.51
C GLU A 2 20.84 -24.77 15.32
N ASN A 3 20.70 -24.18 14.14
CA ASN A 3 21.34 -22.93 13.77
C ASN A 3 20.30 -21.82 13.73
N ILE A 4 19.52 -21.75 14.82
CA ILE A 4 18.35 -20.90 14.91
C ILE A 4 18.78 -19.44 14.80
N GLY A 5 18.07 -18.71 13.94
CA GLY A 5 18.34 -17.29 13.71
C GLY A 5 17.39 -16.71 12.67
N TYR A 6 17.50 -15.41 12.45
CA TYR A 6 16.70 -14.69 11.48
C TYR A 6 17.35 -14.71 10.11
N VAL A 7 16.54 -14.91 9.08
CA VAL A 7 16.87 -14.53 7.71
C VAL A 7 16.15 -13.23 7.41
N PHE A 8 16.87 -12.24 6.88
CA PHE A 8 16.35 -10.88 6.70
C PHE A 8 16.52 -10.35 5.28
N ALA A 9 15.71 -9.35 4.97
CA ALA A 9 15.89 -8.43 3.86
C ALA A 9 15.92 -7.01 4.41
N PHE A 10 17.03 -6.29 4.21
CA PHE A 10 17.17 -4.90 4.58
C PHE A 10 17.12 -3.98 3.36
N ALA A 11 16.45 -2.85 3.54
CA ALA A 11 16.36 -1.80 2.53
C ALA A 11 17.16 -0.57 2.97
N ASN A 12 17.70 0.17 2.01
CA ASN A 12 18.39 1.43 2.27
C ASN A 12 17.84 2.49 1.31
N SER A 13 17.37 3.61 1.83
CA SER A 13 16.79 4.68 1.02
C SER A 13 17.77 5.31 0.03
N ALA A 14 19.08 5.21 0.27
CA ALA A 14 20.11 5.70 -0.65
C ALA A 14 20.42 4.71 -1.78
N LEU A 15 20.01 3.44 -1.66
CA LEU A 15 20.32 2.37 -2.62
C LEU A 15 19.03 1.85 -3.28
N LEU A 16 18.51 2.62 -4.23
CA LEU A 16 17.28 2.27 -4.95
C LEU A 16 17.43 0.97 -5.76
N GLY A 17 16.49 0.05 -5.59
CA GLY A 17 16.49 -1.24 -6.28
C GLY A 17 17.58 -2.19 -5.81
N VAL A 18 18.14 -1.95 -4.62
CA VAL A 18 19.14 -2.79 -3.97
C VAL A 18 18.61 -3.24 -2.62
N VAL A 19 18.77 -4.52 -2.32
CA VAL A 19 18.38 -5.13 -1.05
C VAL A 19 19.56 -5.87 -0.45
N HIS A 20 19.75 -5.76 0.86
CA HIS A 20 20.71 -6.57 1.59
C HIS A 20 19.99 -7.79 2.17
N VAL A 21 20.30 -8.98 1.68
CA VAL A 21 19.79 -10.23 2.24
C VAL A 21 20.88 -10.86 3.08
N GLY A 22 20.55 -11.39 4.26
CA GLY A 22 21.51 -12.06 5.12
C GLY A 22 20.84 -12.83 6.25
N ASN A 23 21.64 -13.39 7.15
CA ASN A 23 21.17 -13.98 8.40
C ASN A 23 21.81 -13.34 9.64
N THR A 24 21.17 -13.52 10.79
CA THR A 24 21.67 -13.10 12.10
C THR A 24 21.11 -13.97 13.22
N LYS A 25 21.94 -14.23 14.24
CA LYS A 25 21.53 -14.86 15.50
C LYS A 25 21.13 -13.86 16.59
N ARG A 26 21.23 -12.56 16.28
CA ARG A 26 20.86 -11.44 17.16
C ARG A 26 19.65 -10.72 16.59
N SER A 27 19.18 -9.68 17.27
CA SER A 27 18.09 -8.83 16.79
C SER A 27 18.36 -8.33 15.36
N PRO A 28 17.41 -8.48 14.41
CA PRO A 28 17.52 -7.94 13.06
C PRO A 28 17.75 -6.42 13.05
N THR A 29 17.15 -5.70 13.99
CA THR A 29 17.28 -4.24 14.10
C THR A 29 18.70 -3.83 14.50
N GLU A 30 19.28 -4.50 15.50
CA GLU A 30 20.68 -4.27 15.89
C GLU A 30 21.63 -4.58 14.73
N ARG A 31 21.39 -5.70 14.04
CA ARG A 31 22.20 -6.10 12.89
C ARG A 31 22.13 -5.09 11.74
N ALA A 32 20.96 -4.52 11.47
CA ALA A 32 20.79 -3.47 10.47
C ALA A 32 21.62 -2.22 10.81
N MET A 33 21.63 -1.79 12.08
CA MET A 33 22.44 -0.66 12.54
C MET A 33 23.95 -0.95 12.44
N GLU A 34 24.39 -2.13 12.90
CA GLU A 34 25.79 -2.57 12.80
C GLU A 34 26.29 -2.51 11.34
N LEU A 35 25.53 -3.08 10.41
CA LEU A 35 25.90 -3.13 8.99
C LEU A 35 25.88 -1.75 8.35
N SER A 36 24.94 -0.89 8.75
CA SER A 36 24.88 0.50 8.27
C SER A 36 26.16 1.26 8.61
N ASN A 37 26.62 1.12 9.86
CA ASN A 37 27.84 1.74 10.35
C ASN A 37 29.08 1.12 9.70
N ALA A 38 29.15 -0.21 9.62
CA ALA A 38 30.29 -0.93 9.05
C ALA A 38 30.49 -0.64 7.56
N MET A 39 29.40 -0.46 6.81
CA MET A 39 29.44 -0.17 5.37
C MET A 39 29.55 1.35 5.06
N GLY A 40 29.58 2.21 6.09
CA GLY A 40 29.68 3.66 5.92
C GLY A 40 28.51 4.28 5.16
N MET A 41 27.30 3.72 5.31
CA MET A 41 26.13 4.18 4.57
C MET A 41 25.62 5.51 5.13
N SER A 42 25.35 6.47 4.24
CA SER A 42 24.82 7.79 4.61
C SER A 42 23.37 7.74 5.12
N SER A 43 22.65 6.68 4.80
CA SER A 43 21.34 6.36 5.36
C SER A 43 21.40 4.94 5.94
N PRO A 44 20.81 4.68 7.12
CA PRO A 44 20.85 3.35 7.69
C PRO A 44 19.99 2.37 6.89
N PHE A 45 20.40 1.11 6.90
CA PHE A 45 19.53 -0.01 6.57
C PHE A 45 18.35 -0.05 7.55
N ILE A 46 17.17 -0.32 7.03
CA ILE A 46 15.99 -0.67 7.82
C ILE A 46 15.64 -2.13 7.61
N VAL A 47 15.02 -2.74 8.61
CA VAL A 47 14.50 -4.11 8.52
C VAL A 47 13.26 -4.11 7.63
N ALA A 48 13.41 -4.52 6.37
CA ALA A 48 12.26 -4.61 5.48
C ALA A 48 11.46 -5.91 5.69
N TYR A 49 12.15 -6.97 6.10
CA TYR A 49 11.51 -8.21 6.53
C TYR A 49 12.54 -9.04 7.30
N ALA A 50 12.09 -9.78 8.32
CA ALA A 50 12.88 -10.80 8.97
C ALA A 50 11.97 -11.93 9.44
N GLN A 51 12.44 -13.17 9.34
CA GLN A 51 11.73 -14.35 9.83
C GLN A 51 12.71 -15.32 10.47
N LEU A 52 12.27 -15.98 11.53
CA LEU A 52 13.06 -16.96 12.28
C LEU A 52 13.08 -18.31 11.55
N PHE A 53 14.23 -18.96 11.54
CA PHE A 53 14.45 -20.27 10.92
C PHE A 53 15.15 -21.22 11.89
N GLU A 54 14.86 -22.52 11.78
CA GLU A 54 15.60 -23.60 12.48
C GLU A 54 17.09 -23.62 12.07
N ASP A 55 17.36 -23.36 10.80
CA ASP A 55 18.68 -23.13 10.23
C ASP A 55 18.65 -21.88 9.34
N CYS A 56 19.07 -20.75 9.92
CA CYS A 56 19.08 -19.48 9.20
C CYS A 56 20.13 -19.41 8.09
N GLU A 57 21.20 -20.21 8.16
CA GLU A 57 22.19 -20.30 7.07
C GLU A 57 21.61 -21.05 5.87
N GLU A 58 20.85 -22.12 6.10
CA GLU A 58 20.13 -22.83 5.04
C GLU A 58 19.03 -21.95 4.44
N GLY A 59 18.25 -21.26 5.28
CA GLY A 59 17.24 -20.30 4.86
C GLY A 59 17.82 -19.19 3.97
N GLU A 60 18.91 -18.54 4.38
CA GLU A 60 19.58 -17.51 3.57
C GLU A 60 20.07 -18.08 2.22
N ARG A 61 20.68 -19.27 2.24
CA ARG A 61 21.19 -19.93 1.03
C ARG A 61 20.07 -20.21 0.04
N PHE A 62 18.89 -20.64 0.53
CA PHE A 62 17.70 -20.83 -0.29
C PHE A 62 17.25 -19.51 -0.93
N VAL A 63 17.11 -18.45 -0.12
CA VAL A 63 16.67 -17.12 -0.58
C VAL A 63 17.59 -16.60 -1.69
N ARG A 64 18.91 -16.68 -1.47
CA ARG A 64 19.90 -16.27 -2.48
C ARG A 64 19.82 -17.09 -3.76
N SER A 65 19.62 -18.40 -3.64
CA SER A 65 19.45 -19.29 -4.80
C SER A 65 18.21 -18.90 -5.63
N GLN A 66 17.10 -18.58 -4.97
CA GLN A 66 15.88 -18.12 -5.63
C GLN A 66 16.07 -16.79 -6.36
N LEU A 67 16.72 -15.82 -5.71
CA LEU A 67 17.01 -14.52 -6.33
C LEU A 67 17.95 -14.67 -7.54
N LYS A 68 18.97 -15.51 -7.43
CA LYS A 68 19.90 -15.80 -8.53
C LYS A 68 19.21 -16.49 -9.71
N ARG A 69 18.29 -17.42 -9.46
CA ARG A 69 17.48 -18.08 -10.52
C ARG A 69 16.60 -17.08 -11.28
N LYS A 70 16.17 -16.01 -10.63
CA LYS A 70 15.44 -14.90 -11.25
C LYS A 70 16.33 -13.89 -11.99
N GLY A 71 17.65 -14.09 -11.98
CA GLY A 71 18.61 -13.26 -12.68
C GLY A 71 19.18 -12.10 -11.85
N TYR A 72 18.84 -11.99 -10.56
CA TYR A 72 19.41 -10.97 -9.69
C TYR A 72 20.85 -11.30 -9.30
N GLN A 73 21.70 -10.29 -9.22
CA GLN A 73 23.13 -10.43 -8.94
C GLN A 73 23.53 -9.59 -7.73
N GLY A 74 24.54 -10.08 -6.99
CA GLY A 74 25.08 -9.43 -5.80
C GLY A 74 25.55 -10.43 -4.74
N ALA A 75 26.61 -10.08 -4.02
CA ALA A 75 27.13 -10.89 -2.93
C ALA A 75 26.39 -10.61 -1.62
N GLU A 76 26.54 -9.41 -1.05
CA GLU A 76 25.79 -8.99 0.14
C GLU A 76 24.62 -8.09 -0.24
N LEU A 77 24.89 -7.09 -1.08
CA LEU A 77 23.92 -6.21 -1.70
C LEU A 77 23.49 -6.78 -3.05
N ILE A 78 22.22 -7.11 -3.17
CA ILE A 78 21.61 -7.71 -4.35
C ILE A 78 20.84 -6.63 -5.09
N GLN A 79 21.10 -6.47 -6.39
CA GLN A 79 20.32 -5.58 -7.25
C GLN A 79 18.95 -6.23 -7.56
N ALA A 80 18.04 -6.16 -6.59
CA ALA A 80 16.69 -6.70 -6.68
C ALA A 80 15.70 -5.81 -5.92
N PRO A 81 14.42 -5.76 -6.34
CA PRO A 81 13.38 -5.18 -5.51
C PRO A 81 13.29 -5.90 -4.17
N VAL A 82 13.12 -5.14 -3.07
CA VAL A 82 12.98 -5.71 -1.72
C VAL A 82 11.86 -6.74 -1.66
N THR A 83 10.76 -6.51 -2.39
CA THR A 83 9.62 -7.43 -2.49
C THR A 83 9.98 -8.81 -3.00
N GLU A 84 10.98 -8.93 -3.88
CA GLU A 84 11.42 -10.22 -4.39
C GLU A 84 12.28 -10.99 -3.37
N ALA A 85 13.03 -10.27 -2.53
CA ALA A 85 13.72 -10.87 -1.39
C ALA A 85 12.72 -11.34 -0.32
N VAL A 86 11.73 -10.53 0.05
CA VAL A 86 10.68 -10.91 1.00
C VAL A 86 9.92 -12.16 0.54
N LYS A 87 9.48 -12.20 -0.72
CA LYS A 87 8.82 -13.40 -1.28
C LYS A 87 9.71 -14.64 -1.26
N ALA A 88 11.03 -14.47 -1.41
CA ALA A 88 11.96 -15.58 -1.36
C ALA A 88 12.15 -16.10 0.07
N ILE A 89 12.16 -15.20 1.08
CA ILE A 89 12.22 -15.56 2.50
C ILE A 89 10.95 -16.31 2.91
N LEU A 90 9.77 -15.81 2.56
CA LEU A 90 8.47 -16.46 2.83
C LEU A 90 8.34 -17.86 2.22
N ARG A 91 9.12 -18.18 1.19
CA ARG A 91 9.11 -19.49 0.51
C ARG A 91 10.22 -20.41 0.98
N ALA A 92 11.11 -19.94 1.84
CA ALA A 92 12.23 -20.72 2.33
C ALA A 92 11.72 -21.79 3.33
N PRO A 93 12.16 -23.05 3.18
CA PRO A 93 11.81 -24.11 4.13
C PRO A 93 12.50 -23.88 5.47
N GLY A 94 11.94 -24.44 6.54
CA GLY A 94 12.52 -24.38 7.89
C GLY A 94 12.23 -23.09 8.64
N ALA A 95 11.25 -22.30 8.20
CA ALA A 95 10.75 -21.15 8.94
C ALA A 95 9.99 -21.62 10.20
N LEU A 96 10.33 -21.04 11.34
CA LEU A 96 9.65 -21.29 12.60
C LEU A 96 8.47 -20.33 12.77
N ASN A 97 7.34 -20.85 13.21
CA ASN A 97 6.23 -20.01 13.69
C ASN A 97 6.40 -19.82 15.20
N GLU A 98 5.98 -18.66 15.73
CA GLU A 98 6.09 -18.34 17.16
C GLU A 98 5.38 -19.35 18.08
N GLN A 99 4.43 -20.12 17.54
CA GLN A 99 3.72 -21.18 18.26
C GLN A 99 4.53 -22.47 18.45
N ASP A 100 5.61 -22.64 17.68
CA ASP A 100 6.48 -23.84 17.72
C ASP A 100 7.68 -23.66 18.68
N LEU A 101 7.82 -22.48 19.30
CA LEU A 101 8.85 -22.21 20.31
C LEU A 101 8.38 -22.72 21.68
N ASP A 102 8.95 -23.84 22.12
CA ASP A 102 8.75 -24.36 23.47
C ASP A 102 9.37 -23.40 24.50
N THR A 103 8.53 -22.55 25.10
CA THR A 103 8.91 -21.59 26.14
C THR A 103 9.25 -22.25 27.49
N SER A 104 9.30 -23.58 27.58
CA SER A 104 9.55 -24.31 28.83
C SER A 104 11.03 -24.58 29.16
N SER A 105 11.98 -24.15 28.32
CA SER A 105 13.42 -24.27 28.62
C SER A 105 13.95 -23.10 29.47
N PRO A 106 14.44 -23.33 30.71
CA PRO A 106 14.82 -22.23 31.63
C PRO A 106 16.10 -21.47 31.26
N GLU A 107 16.79 -21.84 30.17
CA GLU A 107 18.11 -21.28 29.84
C GLU A 107 18.07 -20.04 28.94
N HIS A 108 16.91 -19.60 28.46
CA HIS A 108 16.78 -18.41 27.61
C HIS A 108 16.03 -17.28 28.32
N SER A 109 16.43 -17.01 29.56
CA SER A 109 16.08 -15.79 30.28
C SER A 109 16.82 -14.60 29.64
N TRP A 110 16.08 -13.76 28.92
CA TRP A 110 16.52 -12.41 28.58
C TRP A 110 15.92 -11.43 29.60
N PRO A 111 16.71 -10.50 30.17
CA PRO A 111 16.22 -9.56 31.15
C PRO A 111 15.40 -8.45 30.49
N ASP A 112 14.34 -8.05 31.19
CA ASP A 112 13.51 -6.86 30.99
C ASP A 112 12.43 -6.92 29.90
N ALA A 113 11.58 -7.94 29.97
CA ALA A 113 10.21 -7.88 29.42
C ALA A 113 9.25 -7.33 30.49
N GLU A 114 9.26 -6.01 30.70
CA GLU A 114 8.14 -5.32 31.33
C GLU A 114 7.07 -5.00 30.26
N LYS A 115 6.06 -5.88 30.19
CA LYS A 115 4.65 -5.62 29.86
C LYS A 115 4.31 -4.62 28.73
N ASP A 116 3.90 -5.18 27.59
CA ASP A 116 2.65 -4.79 26.91
C ASP A 116 2.14 -5.92 25.97
N ASP A 117 1.54 -6.94 26.59
CA ASP A 117 1.13 -8.24 26.02
C ASP A 117 -0.12 -8.22 25.08
N ALA A 118 -0.28 -7.21 24.21
CA ALA A 118 -1.43 -7.21 23.28
C ALA A 118 -1.24 -6.58 21.89
N LEU A 119 -0.06 -6.07 21.54
CA LEU A 119 0.14 -5.37 20.25
C LEU A 119 1.26 -5.93 19.35
N GLU A 120 2.04 -6.91 19.81
CA GLU A 120 3.28 -7.35 19.14
C GLU A 120 3.14 -8.56 18.20
N SER A 121 2.01 -8.71 17.50
CA SER A 121 1.91 -9.63 16.35
C SER A 121 1.25 -9.02 15.10
N LEU A 122 1.16 -7.69 15.04
CA LEU A 122 0.94 -6.99 13.78
C LEU A 122 2.30 -6.88 13.09
N GLN A 123 2.45 -7.56 11.96
CA GLN A 123 3.62 -7.44 11.08
C GLN A 123 3.65 -6.01 10.49
N ILE A 124 4.19 -5.05 11.25
CA ILE A 124 4.29 -3.65 10.86
C ILE A 124 5.10 -3.60 9.58
N GLN A 125 4.47 -3.11 8.50
CA GLN A 125 5.15 -3.03 7.22
C GLN A 125 6.27 -1.99 7.31
N PRO A 126 7.41 -2.18 6.63
CA PRO A 126 8.58 -1.30 6.75
C PRO A 126 8.32 0.16 6.38
N TRP A 127 7.26 0.38 5.62
CA TRP A 127 6.81 1.70 5.19
C TRP A 127 5.77 2.33 6.10
N THR A 128 5.22 1.64 7.09
CA THR A 128 4.09 2.11 7.90
C THR A 128 4.37 3.47 8.53
N ASP A 129 5.42 3.60 9.35
CA ASP A 129 5.74 4.86 10.02
C ASP A 129 6.01 6.00 9.03
N VAL A 130 6.77 5.70 7.97
CA VAL A 130 7.12 6.69 6.95
C VAL A 130 5.88 7.14 6.17
N PHE A 131 4.95 6.23 5.91
CA PHE A 131 3.71 6.51 5.21
C PHE A 131 2.75 7.30 6.12
N GLU A 132 2.66 6.97 7.39
CA GLU A 132 1.88 7.71 8.38
C GLU A 132 2.42 9.13 8.60
N GLU A 133 3.74 9.29 8.70
CA GLU A 133 4.41 10.59 8.74
C GLU A 133 4.11 11.40 7.46
N ALA A 134 4.17 10.75 6.29
CA ALA A 134 3.81 11.38 5.02
C ALA A 134 2.35 11.85 5.01
N LEU A 135 1.41 11.05 5.54
CA LEU A 135 0.01 11.44 5.69
C LEU A 135 -0.14 12.61 6.67
N GLY A 136 0.60 12.61 7.78
CA GLY A 136 0.64 13.69 8.75
C GLY A 136 1.02 15.02 8.11
N HIS A 137 2.12 15.04 7.35
CA HIS A 137 2.52 16.22 6.57
C HIS A 137 1.58 16.54 5.42
N TYR A 138 0.96 15.53 4.80
CA TYR A 138 0.03 15.77 3.71
C TYR A 138 -1.24 16.45 4.22
N TYR A 139 -1.83 16.02 5.33
CA TYR A 139 -3.10 16.56 5.83
C TYR A 139 -2.93 17.60 6.95
N GLY A 140 -1.71 17.81 7.46
CA GLY A 140 -1.46 18.66 8.62
C GLY A 140 -2.07 18.09 9.91
N THR A 141 -1.95 16.78 10.12
CA THR A 141 -2.56 16.06 11.25
C THR A 141 -1.53 15.58 12.27
N GLY A 142 -2.01 15.26 13.48
CA GLY A 142 -1.16 14.83 14.59
C GLY A 142 -0.20 15.93 15.03
N SER A 143 1.09 15.61 15.11
CA SER A 143 2.16 16.56 15.45
C SER A 143 2.74 17.30 14.24
N HIS A 144 2.20 17.10 13.04
CA HIS A 144 2.77 17.63 11.80
C HIS A 144 1.94 18.79 11.25
N LEU A 145 2.61 19.86 10.82
CA LEU A 145 1.99 20.90 10.01
C LEU A 145 1.90 20.43 8.56
N GLU A 146 0.91 20.96 7.83
CA GLU A 146 0.78 20.69 6.40
C GLU A 146 2.04 21.15 5.66
N ASP A 147 2.76 20.20 5.07
CA ASP A 147 3.89 20.42 4.19
C ASP A 147 3.83 19.40 3.05
N ARG A 148 3.26 19.84 1.92
CA ARG A 148 3.08 18.98 0.75
C ARG A 148 4.40 18.57 0.11
N ALA A 149 5.45 19.38 0.22
CA ALA A 149 6.76 19.04 -0.35
C ALA A 149 7.44 17.94 0.46
N GLU A 150 7.35 18.03 1.79
CA GLU A 150 7.87 16.98 2.68
C GLU A 150 7.05 15.69 2.59
N ALA A 151 5.72 15.80 2.54
CA ALA A 151 4.85 14.66 2.28
C ALA A 151 5.23 13.94 0.98
N TYR A 152 5.52 14.68 -0.10
CA TYR A 152 5.96 14.10 -1.36
C TYR A 152 7.25 13.29 -1.20
N ARG A 153 8.25 13.85 -0.50
CA ARG A 153 9.53 13.19 -0.22
C ARG A 153 9.34 11.91 0.58
N LEU A 154 8.48 11.95 1.61
CA LEU A 154 8.18 10.81 2.46
C LEU A 154 7.38 9.73 1.71
N PHE A 155 6.43 10.09 0.85
CA PHE A 155 5.76 9.14 -0.02
C PHE A 155 6.72 8.47 -1.01
N GLN A 156 7.71 9.19 -1.55
CA GLN A 156 8.77 8.54 -2.35
C GLN A 156 9.57 7.52 -1.55
N LYS A 157 9.86 7.83 -0.28
CA LYS A 157 10.52 6.90 0.65
C LYS A 157 9.63 5.69 0.92
N ALA A 158 8.37 5.88 1.30
CA ALA A 158 7.41 4.78 1.52
C ALA A 158 7.25 3.89 0.27
N ALA A 159 7.16 4.49 -0.92
CA ALA A 159 7.12 3.78 -2.20
C ALA A 159 8.38 2.93 -2.45
N SER A 160 9.56 3.46 -2.10
CA SER A 160 10.84 2.72 -2.22
C SER A 160 10.94 1.54 -1.26
N LEU A 161 10.23 1.60 -0.13
CA LEU A 161 10.13 0.54 0.86
C LEU A 161 9.09 -0.52 0.49
N GLY A 162 8.32 -0.31 -0.58
CA GLY A 162 7.35 -1.26 -1.09
C GLY A 162 5.90 -0.89 -0.85
N CYS A 163 5.59 0.30 -0.31
CA CYS A 163 4.22 0.74 -0.08
C CYS A 163 3.45 0.92 -1.39
N PRO A 164 2.42 0.12 -1.69
CA PRO A 164 1.59 0.32 -2.88
C PRO A 164 0.80 1.62 -2.81
N SER A 165 0.22 1.93 -1.65
CA SER A 165 -0.62 3.11 -1.43
C SER A 165 0.15 4.44 -1.57
N ALA A 166 1.47 4.46 -1.40
CA ALA A 166 2.26 5.67 -1.64
C ALA A 166 2.24 6.11 -3.12
N TYR A 167 2.11 5.18 -4.06
CA TYR A 167 2.08 5.50 -5.49
C TYR A 167 0.82 6.25 -5.93
N SER A 168 -0.32 6.03 -5.28
CA SER A 168 -1.53 6.82 -5.57
C SER A 168 -1.32 8.27 -5.15
N PHE A 169 -0.78 8.51 -3.96
CA PHE A 169 -0.43 9.87 -3.51
C PHE A 169 0.58 10.54 -4.43
N LEU A 170 1.67 9.85 -4.81
CA LEU A 170 2.65 10.40 -5.75
C LEU A 170 2.01 10.72 -7.11
N GLY A 171 1.13 9.86 -7.61
CA GLY A 171 0.36 10.09 -8.82
C GLY A 171 -0.47 11.37 -8.73
N THR A 172 -1.33 11.45 -7.72
CA THR A 172 -2.23 12.59 -7.47
C THR A 172 -1.46 13.90 -7.25
N MET A 173 -0.38 13.87 -6.48
CA MET A 173 0.46 15.05 -6.22
C MET A 173 1.13 15.57 -7.48
N ASN A 174 1.65 14.70 -8.36
CA ASN A 174 2.19 15.13 -9.66
C ASN A 174 1.08 15.62 -10.59
N ARG A 175 -0.14 15.06 -10.52
CA ARG A 175 -1.25 15.47 -11.39
C ARG A 175 -1.76 16.86 -11.05
N TYR A 176 -1.82 17.23 -9.77
CA TYR A 176 -2.38 18.51 -9.32
C TYR A 176 -1.33 19.51 -8.86
N GLY A 177 -0.05 19.15 -8.94
CA GLY A 177 1.04 20.02 -8.48
C GLY A 177 1.05 20.27 -6.97
N SER A 178 0.62 19.30 -6.16
CA SER A 178 0.61 19.42 -4.69
C SER A 178 2.01 19.13 -4.14
N GLY A 179 2.71 20.17 -3.66
CA GLY A 179 4.08 20.04 -3.12
C GLY A 179 5.17 19.80 -4.17
N VAL A 180 4.79 19.64 -5.44
CA VAL A 180 5.68 19.45 -6.58
C VAL A 180 5.13 20.17 -7.79
N ARG A 181 5.96 20.37 -8.82
CA ARG A 181 5.47 20.88 -10.11
C ARG A 181 4.57 19.84 -10.78
N GLU A 182 3.45 20.30 -11.32
CA GLU A 182 2.53 19.50 -12.10
C GLU A 182 3.23 18.78 -13.28
N ASN A 183 2.93 17.49 -13.43
CA ASN A 183 3.45 16.62 -14.47
C ASN A 183 2.54 15.40 -14.66
N GLU A 184 1.58 15.51 -15.59
CA GLU A 184 0.63 14.43 -15.91
C GLU A 184 1.29 13.12 -16.35
N LYS A 185 2.40 13.20 -17.11
CA LYS A 185 3.12 12.02 -17.57
C LYS A 185 3.69 11.24 -16.38
N LYS A 186 4.34 11.96 -15.46
CA LYS A 186 4.93 11.38 -14.24
C LYS A 186 3.85 10.88 -13.28
N ALA A 187 2.72 11.57 -13.20
CA ALA A 187 1.55 11.11 -12.46
C ALA A 187 1.10 9.74 -12.97
N LEU A 188 0.88 9.60 -14.28
CA LEU A 188 0.44 8.34 -14.87
C LEU A 188 1.49 7.22 -14.73
N GLU A 189 2.79 7.54 -14.78
CA GLU A 189 3.87 6.59 -14.51
C GLU A 189 3.80 6.03 -13.08
N TYR A 190 3.64 6.90 -12.07
CA TYR A 190 3.47 6.45 -10.68
C TYR A 190 2.22 5.60 -10.50
N LEU A 191 1.08 6.01 -11.05
CA LEU A 191 -0.16 5.26 -10.93
C LEU A 191 -0.07 3.87 -11.58
N LYS A 192 0.56 3.78 -12.76
CA LYS A 192 0.79 2.47 -13.42
C LYS A 192 1.68 1.56 -12.58
N GLU A 193 2.73 2.12 -11.97
CA GLU A 193 3.63 1.35 -11.11
C GLU A 193 2.93 0.88 -9.84
N GLY A 194 2.18 1.77 -9.17
CA GLY A 194 1.35 1.43 -8.02
C GLY A 194 0.36 0.30 -8.32
N ALA A 195 -0.33 0.40 -9.45
CA ALA A 195 -1.24 -0.65 -9.93
C ALA A 195 -0.51 -1.98 -10.20
N ARG A 196 0.72 -1.95 -10.75
CA ARG A 196 1.55 -3.13 -11.01
C ARG A 196 1.97 -3.84 -9.71
N ILE A 197 2.24 -3.08 -8.65
CA ILE A 197 2.69 -3.63 -7.36
C ILE A 197 1.54 -3.94 -6.38
N GLY A 198 0.29 -3.68 -6.79
CA GLY A 198 -0.90 -4.14 -6.06
C GLY A 198 -1.76 -3.05 -5.43
N SER A 199 -1.51 -1.76 -5.69
CA SER A 199 -2.40 -0.69 -5.24
C SER A 199 -3.64 -0.64 -6.10
N VAL A 200 -4.77 -1.08 -5.53
CA VAL A 200 -6.04 -1.05 -6.24
C VAL A 200 -6.51 0.39 -6.46
N VAL A 201 -6.27 1.28 -5.49
CA VAL A 201 -6.56 2.72 -5.58
C VAL A 201 -5.93 3.36 -6.81
N CYS A 202 -4.75 2.91 -7.26
CA CYS A 202 -4.14 3.44 -8.47
C CYS A 202 -4.96 3.19 -9.75
N TYR A 203 -5.72 2.08 -9.83
CA TYR A 203 -6.65 1.87 -10.95
C TYR A 203 -7.78 2.89 -10.95
N PHE A 204 -8.30 3.24 -9.77
CA PHE A 204 -9.31 4.29 -9.66
C PHE A 204 -8.75 5.66 -10.10
N GLU A 205 -7.58 6.04 -9.60
CA GLU A 205 -6.93 7.31 -9.97
C GLU A 205 -6.62 7.39 -11.46
N MET A 206 -6.24 6.27 -12.09
CA MET A 206 -6.08 6.22 -13.56
C MET A 206 -7.41 6.32 -14.30
N ALA A 207 -8.49 5.74 -13.76
CA ALA A 207 -9.81 5.89 -14.35
C ALA A 207 -10.19 7.38 -14.39
N ASP A 208 -10.05 8.08 -13.26
CA ASP A 208 -10.29 9.51 -13.19
C ASP A 208 -9.38 10.33 -14.12
N PHE A 209 -8.10 10.00 -14.17
CA PHE A 209 -7.16 10.61 -15.11
C PHE A 209 -7.63 10.48 -16.57
N PHE A 210 -8.01 9.27 -16.98
CA PHE A 210 -8.45 9.02 -18.36
C PHE A 210 -9.81 9.66 -18.68
N ILE A 211 -10.70 9.81 -17.69
CA ILE A 211 -11.96 10.54 -17.86
C ILE A 211 -11.68 11.99 -18.24
N HIS A 212 -10.83 12.67 -17.45
CA HIS A 212 -10.50 14.07 -17.67
C HIS A 212 -9.73 14.29 -18.98
N ALA A 213 -8.93 13.31 -19.39
CA ALA A 213 -8.24 13.30 -20.68
C ALA A 213 -9.15 12.90 -21.88
N GLY A 214 -10.43 12.59 -21.67
CA GLY A 214 -11.37 12.19 -22.72
C GLY A 214 -11.17 10.76 -23.26
N HIS A 215 -10.36 9.95 -22.58
CA HIS A 215 -10.04 8.57 -22.96
C HIS A 215 -10.97 7.56 -22.29
N ARG A 216 -12.27 7.62 -22.63
CA ARG A 216 -13.34 6.84 -21.98
C ARG A 216 -13.10 5.33 -21.94
N GLU A 217 -12.60 4.73 -23.01
CA GLU A 217 -12.32 3.28 -23.05
C GLU A 217 -11.25 2.87 -22.01
N ASN A 218 -10.21 3.70 -21.85
CA ASN A 218 -9.17 3.44 -20.85
C ASN A 218 -9.71 3.67 -19.44
N ALA A 219 -10.58 4.66 -19.25
CA ALA A 219 -11.26 4.87 -17.97
C ALA A 219 -12.12 3.65 -17.57
N GLU A 220 -12.90 3.11 -18.50
CA GLU A 220 -13.73 1.92 -18.28
C GLU A 220 -12.88 0.67 -17.96
N LYS A 221 -11.74 0.51 -18.64
CA LYS A 221 -10.76 -0.56 -18.35
C LYS A 221 -10.18 -0.42 -16.95
N CYS A 222 -9.75 0.78 -16.57
CA CYS A 222 -9.21 1.06 -15.25
C CYS A 222 -10.26 0.82 -14.14
N ALA A 223 -11.49 1.30 -14.33
CA ALA A 223 -12.59 1.02 -13.42
C ALA A 223 -12.87 -0.48 -13.30
N SER A 224 -12.85 -1.24 -14.40
CA SER A 224 -13.05 -2.70 -14.38
C SER A 224 -11.93 -3.42 -13.62
N LEU A 225 -10.67 -3.01 -13.81
CA LEU A 225 -9.51 -3.58 -13.11
C LEU A 225 -9.52 -3.23 -11.61
N PHE A 226 -9.95 -2.02 -11.24
CA PHE A 226 -10.20 -1.66 -9.85
C PHE A 226 -11.13 -2.68 -9.20
N VAL A 227 -12.26 -2.98 -9.85
CA VAL A 227 -13.27 -3.92 -9.35
C VAL A 227 -12.73 -5.34 -9.20
N GLU A 228 -12.08 -5.85 -10.25
CA GLU A 228 -11.50 -7.20 -10.24
C GLU A 228 -10.52 -7.35 -9.09
N LYS A 229 -9.54 -6.45 -8.98
CA LYS A 229 -8.48 -6.54 -7.97
C LYS A 229 -8.97 -6.23 -6.55
N PHE A 230 -9.94 -5.34 -6.41
CA PHE A 230 -10.54 -5.00 -5.11
C PHE A 230 -11.25 -6.20 -4.48
N SER A 231 -12.06 -6.92 -5.29
CA SER A 231 -12.80 -8.10 -4.80
C SER A 231 -11.89 -9.21 -4.26
N HIS A 232 -10.69 -9.38 -4.85
CA HIS A 232 -9.72 -10.35 -4.38
C HIS A 232 -8.99 -9.93 -3.09
N GLN A 233 -8.69 -8.64 -2.89
CA GLN A 233 -7.99 -8.17 -1.69
C GLN A 233 -8.83 -8.29 -0.41
N ILE A 234 -10.16 -8.13 -0.50
CA ILE A 234 -11.07 -8.40 0.63
C ILE A 234 -11.07 -9.90 0.98
N VAL A 235 -10.99 -10.77 -0.02
CA VAL A 235 -11.06 -12.24 0.16
C VAL A 235 -9.75 -12.79 0.74
N ASP A 236 -8.60 -12.19 0.42
CA ASP A 236 -7.28 -12.63 0.88
C ASP A 236 -6.86 -12.08 2.25
N GLY A 237 -7.77 -11.40 2.98
CA GLY A 237 -7.54 -11.02 4.38
C GLY A 237 -6.47 -9.95 4.60
N VAL A 238 -6.12 -9.17 3.57
CA VAL A 238 -5.33 -7.94 3.76
C VAL A 238 -6.27 -6.93 4.43
N PHE A 239 -6.12 -6.72 5.74
CA PHE A 239 -6.87 -5.70 6.46
C PHE A 239 -6.53 -4.33 5.87
N LEU A 240 -7.45 -3.80 5.06
CA LEU A 240 -7.44 -2.40 4.67
C LEU A 240 -7.63 -1.58 5.95
N THR A 241 -6.81 -0.55 6.13
CA THR A 241 -7.06 0.42 7.20
C THR A 241 -8.42 1.09 7.00
N ASP A 242 -9.05 1.61 8.06
CA ASP A 242 -10.32 2.37 7.93
C ASP A 242 -10.21 3.48 6.86
N SER A 243 -9.03 4.13 6.79
CA SER A 243 -8.72 5.13 5.76
C SER A 243 -8.73 4.57 4.33
N GLU A 244 -8.29 3.33 4.12
CA GLU A 244 -8.30 2.69 2.81
C GLU A 244 -9.71 2.24 2.42
N VAL A 245 -10.50 1.75 3.38
CA VAL A 245 -11.92 1.43 3.20
C VAL A 245 -12.71 2.69 2.79
N ASP A 246 -12.51 3.81 3.48
CA ASP A 246 -13.15 5.09 3.15
C ASP A 246 -12.77 5.58 1.74
N LYS A 247 -11.51 5.41 1.34
CA LYS A 247 -11.04 5.75 -0.02
C LYS A 247 -11.73 4.91 -1.08
N ILE A 248 -12.03 3.65 -0.79
CA ILE A 248 -12.72 2.74 -1.70
C ILE A 248 -14.19 3.12 -1.82
N HIS A 249 -14.87 3.43 -0.72
CA HIS A 249 -16.26 3.92 -0.78
C HIS A 249 -16.34 5.25 -1.53
N SER A 250 -15.40 6.15 -1.28
CA SER A 250 -15.24 7.40 -2.03
C SER A 250 -15.02 7.15 -3.52
N ALA A 251 -14.13 6.22 -3.87
CA ALA A 251 -13.89 5.83 -5.25
C ALA A 251 -15.15 5.27 -5.93
N CYS A 252 -15.91 4.43 -5.23
CA CYS A 252 -17.18 3.91 -5.71
C CYS A 252 -18.23 5.03 -5.91
N ALA A 253 -18.33 5.99 -4.99
CA ALA A 253 -19.20 7.16 -5.12
C ALA A 253 -18.82 8.00 -6.37
N PHE A 254 -17.53 8.22 -6.61
CA PHE A 254 -17.04 8.89 -7.82
C PHE A 254 -17.38 8.13 -9.10
N LEU A 255 -17.38 6.80 -9.10
CA LEU A 255 -17.82 6.01 -10.26
C LEU A 255 -19.31 6.21 -10.55
N VAL A 256 -20.16 6.34 -9.52
CA VAL A 256 -21.59 6.70 -9.70
C VAL A 256 -21.73 8.08 -10.31
N TYR A 257 -20.99 9.06 -9.78
CA TYR A 257 -20.97 10.42 -10.33
C TYR A 257 -20.58 10.43 -11.81
N HIS A 258 -19.52 9.70 -12.20
CA HIS A 258 -19.08 9.65 -13.59
C HIS A 258 -19.95 8.77 -14.49
N LYS A 259 -20.70 7.80 -13.94
CA LYS A 259 -21.79 7.14 -14.68
C LYS A 259 -22.83 8.17 -15.10
N LEU A 260 -23.26 9.04 -14.20
CA LEU A 260 -24.26 10.06 -14.48
C LEU A 260 -23.72 11.15 -15.42
N ARG A 261 -22.51 11.65 -15.15
CA ARG A 261 -21.94 12.77 -15.90
C ARG A 261 -21.38 12.38 -17.27
N ASN A 262 -20.70 11.24 -17.32
CA ASN A 262 -19.88 10.84 -18.48
C ASN A 262 -20.36 9.53 -19.12
N GLY A 263 -21.44 8.93 -18.60
CA GLY A 263 -22.04 7.72 -19.15
C GLY A 263 -21.25 6.44 -18.89
N ILE A 264 -20.28 6.44 -17.98
CA ILE A 264 -19.45 5.26 -17.70
C ILE A 264 -20.33 4.10 -17.26
N VAL A 265 -20.09 2.92 -17.84
CA VAL A 265 -20.81 1.71 -17.46
C VAL A 265 -20.17 1.15 -16.20
N ILE A 266 -20.93 1.09 -15.11
CA ILE A 266 -20.46 0.44 -13.88
C ILE A 266 -20.44 -1.08 -14.12
N PRO A 267 -19.27 -1.74 -13.95
CA PRO A 267 -19.15 -3.17 -14.16
C PRO A 267 -20.14 -3.96 -13.29
N PRO A 268 -20.82 -5.00 -13.85
CA PRO A 268 -21.78 -5.80 -13.09
C PRO A 268 -21.21 -6.39 -11.79
N SER A 269 -19.93 -6.74 -11.77
CA SER A 269 -19.22 -7.26 -10.60
C SER A 269 -19.14 -6.29 -9.42
N LEU A 270 -19.21 -4.97 -9.66
CA LEU A 270 -19.18 -3.96 -8.60
C LEU A 270 -20.56 -3.71 -8.00
N ARG A 271 -21.65 -4.04 -8.71
CA ARG A 271 -23.01 -3.70 -8.31
C ARG A 271 -23.39 -4.32 -6.97
N GLY A 272 -23.06 -5.60 -6.76
CA GLY A 272 -23.33 -6.29 -5.50
C GLY A 272 -22.60 -5.65 -4.31
N PHE A 273 -21.34 -5.27 -4.51
CA PHE A 273 -20.56 -4.56 -3.50
C PHE A 273 -21.12 -3.17 -3.20
N MET A 274 -21.43 -2.38 -4.24
CA MET A 274 -22.00 -1.04 -4.07
C MET A 274 -23.36 -1.09 -3.40
N ALA A 275 -24.21 -2.06 -3.75
CA ALA A 275 -25.49 -2.27 -3.09
C ALA A 275 -25.31 -2.65 -1.61
N GLY A 276 -24.39 -3.57 -1.30
CA GLY A 276 -24.07 -3.96 0.08
C GLY A 276 -23.46 -2.85 0.93
N ASN A 277 -22.86 -1.85 0.30
CA ASN A 277 -22.21 -0.71 0.96
C ASN A 277 -22.92 0.63 0.69
N ALA A 278 -24.16 0.60 0.19
CA ALA A 278 -24.82 1.79 -0.33
C ALA A 278 -24.97 2.92 0.71
N SER A 279 -25.08 2.59 2.01
CA SER A 279 -25.08 3.59 3.09
C SER A 279 -23.76 4.37 3.13
N TYR A 280 -22.61 3.71 3.10
CA TYR A 280 -21.30 4.37 3.11
C TYR A 280 -21.06 5.18 1.83
N LEU A 281 -21.46 4.64 0.67
CA LEU A 281 -21.37 5.37 -0.60
C LEU A 281 -22.24 6.63 -0.59
N LYS A 282 -23.41 6.57 0.05
CA LYS A 282 -24.30 7.72 0.21
C LYS A 282 -23.62 8.79 1.05
N ASP A 283 -23.05 8.42 2.19
CA ASP A 283 -22.36 9.35 3.08
C ASP A 283 -21.19 10.05 2.36
N SER A 284 -20.35 9.30 1.63
CA SER A 284 -19.29 9.88 0.80
C SER A 284 -19.84 10.82 -0.29
N SER A 285 -20.93 10.43 -0.96
CA SER A 285 -21.55 11.27 -2.01
C SER A 285 -22.13 12.57 -1.45
N GLN A 286 -22.69 12.53 -0.24
CA GLN A 286 -23.17 13.71 0.47
C GLN A 286 -22.02 14.65 0.87
N GLU A 287 -20.86 14.10 1.25
CA GLU A 287 -19.67 14.89 1.52
C GLU A 287 -19.18 15.63 0.27
N PHE A 288 -19.07 14.93 -0.87
CA PHE A 288 -18.70 15.56 -2.15
C PHE A 288 -19.73 16.60 -2.62
N LEU A 289 -21.01 16.33 -2.42
CA LEU A 289 -22.07 17.30 -2.68
C LEU A 289 -21.85 18.58 -1.86
N LYS A 290 -21.57 18.44 -0.56
CA LYS A 290 -21.35 19.57 0.36
C LYS A 290 -20.11 20.39 -0.04
N LEU A 291 -19.01 19.71 -0.39
CA LEU A 291 -17.80 20.35 -0.90
C LEU A 291 -18.05 21.12 -2.21
N SER A 292 -18.81 20.53 -3.13
CA SER A 292 -19.17 21.17 -4.42
C SER A 292 -20.00 22.44 -4.21
N MET A 293 -20.94 22.41 -3.24
CA MET A 293 -21.72 23.60 -2.86
C MET A 293 -20.82 24.71 -2.30
N GLN A 294 -19.85 24.37 -1.45
CA GLN A 294 -18.91 25.34 -0.88
C GLN A 294 -18.05 26.02 -1.96
N HIS A 295 -17.72 25.28 -3.03
CA HIS A 295 -16.91 25.77 -4.14
C HIS A 295 -17.74 26.39 -5.28
N SER A 296 -19.07 26.46 -5.13
CA SER A 296 -20.00 27.04 -6.11
C SER A 296 -19.94 26.37 -7.51
N ASP A 297 -19.64 25.07 -7.58
CA ASP A 297 -19.71 24.29 -8.83
C ASP A 297 -21.13 23.75 -9.03
N GLU A 298 -21.99 24.54 -9.68
CA GLU A 298 -23.40 24.18 -9.90
C GLU A 298 -23.59 22.89 -10.71
N SER A 299 -22.68 22.61 -11.66
CA SER A 299 -22.74 21.40 -12.48
C SER A 299 -22.43 20.16 -11.66
N ALA A 300 -21.40 20.23 -10.81
CA ALA A 300 -21.07 19.15 -9.90
C ALA A 300 -22.14 18.96 -8.82
N VAL A 301 -22.71 20.05 -8.29
CA VAL A 301 -23.80 19.98 -7.31
C VAL A 301 -25.01 19.22 -7.85
N SER A 302 -25.44 19.51 -9.08
CA SER A 302 -26.56 18.79 -9.70
C SER A 302 -26.25 17.29 -9.82
N THR A 303 -25.08 16.97 -10.35
CA THR A 303 -24.69 15.57 -10.59
C THR A 303 -24.54 14.79 -9.27
N TRP A 304 -24.01 15.40 -8.22
CA TRP A 304 -23.87 14.75 -6.91
C TRP A 304 -25.22 14.55 -6.22
N ARG A 305 -26.21 15.43 -6.42
CA ARG A 305 -27.59 15.18 -5.97
C ARG A 305 -28.16 13.95 -6.67
N ASP A 306 -28.04 13.90 -8.00
CA ASP A 306 -28.51 12.76 -8.79
C ASP A 306 -27.78 11.46 -8.38
N ALA A 307 -26.50 11.54 -8.00
CA ALA A 307 -25.73 10.40 -7.50
C ALA A 307 -26.25 9.89 -6.15
N VAL A 308 -26.57 10.80 -5.22
CA VAL A 308 -27.18 10.43 -3.93
C VAL A 308 -28.53 9.74 -4.15
N ASP A 309 -29.38 10.29 -5.02
CA ASP A 309 -30.69 9.70 -5.34
C ASP A 309 -30.57 8.32 -6.00
N LEU A 310 -29.57 8.15 -6.88
CA LEU A 310 -29.26 6.87 -7.51
C LEU A 310 -28.78 5.82 -6.49
N ILE A 311 -27.98 6.23 -5.50
CA ILE A 311 -27.52 5.37 -4.40
C ILE A 311 -28.65 5.06 -3.42
N ASP A 312 -29.57 6.00 -3.17
CA ASP A 312 -30.78 5.72 -2.39
C ASP A 312 -31.67 4.67 -3.08
N SER A 313 -31.72 4.70 -4.41
CA SER A 313 -32.41 3.68 -5.18
C SER A 313 -31.71 2.32 -5.08
N LEU A 314 -30.39 2.26 -4.95
CA LEU A 314 -29.62 1.04 -4.71
C LEU A 314 -29.96 0.36 -3.37
N LEU A 315 -30.24 1.16 -2.32
CA LEU A 315 -30.68 0.64 -1.02
C LEU A 315 -32.02 -0.11 -1.11
N LEU A 316 -32.84 0.24 -2.12
CA LEU A 316 -34.16 -0.34 -2.35
C LEU A 316 -34.13 -1.47 -3.39
N ASN A 317 -33.23 -1.40 -4.37
CA ASN A 317 -33.08 -2.39 -5.45
C ASN A 317 -31.66 -2.39 -6.04
N SER A 318 -30.97 -3.54 -5.98
CA SER A 318 -29.59 -3.69 -6.47
C SER A 318 -29.43 -3.73 -8.00
N GLU A 319 -30.51 -3.83 -8.77
CA GLU A 319 -30.47 -3.85 -10.24
C GLU A 319 -30.40 -2.46 -10.89
N VAL A 320 -30.55 -1.39 -10.10
CA VAL A 320 -30.69 0.00 -10.61
C VAL A 320 -29.46 0.48 -11.40
N LEU A 321 -28.25 -0.04 -11.09
CA LEU A 321 -27.04 0.29 -11.85
C LEU A 321 -26.95 -0.38 -13.24
N ALA A 322 -27.92 -1.23 -13.61
CA ALA A 322 -27.95 -1.94 -14.88
C ALA A 322 -28.47 -1.12 -16.07
N ALA A 323 -29.26 -0.08 -15.80
CA ALA A 323 -29.78 0.88 -16.78
C ALA A 323 -28.82 2.07 -16.97
#